data_AF-A0A0L0BNV4-F1
#
_entry.id   AF-A0A0L0BNV4-F1
#
_cell.length_a   1.000
_cell.length_b   1.000
_cell.length_c   1.000
_cell.angle_alpha   90.00
_cell.angle_beta   90.00
_cell.angle_gamma   90.00
#
_symmetry.space_group_name_H-M   'P 1'
#
loop_
_entity.id
_entity.type
_entity.pdbx_description
1 polymer ?
#
loop_
_entity_poly.entity_id
_entity_poly.type
_entity_poly.pdbx_seq_one_letter_code
_entity_poly.pdbx_strand_id
1 'polypeptide(L)'
;MKIYILLVALVLAVAQVQADLKEEMRKLDMACREESNVSEDELKSFFANQMKGEPKDTLKCHLKCFMEKQGQFKNGALDENAVKKFLEGIPSLKDHQDIINKSIDDCKNIKGSSDCDTAYLVIKCMNEHKAMLISIFINDAIFQKTTTFSFKADMGEVLDSVDMACHEEIQVSEDELSTFYENYRKKPKESIMCLLKCYMEKHNSWRNGTFDKNGAMEYLQSLPDLRYRQAAVNQIIHDCKDQIGSSECHTAYLIIVCMTEHEARMM
;
A
#
# COMPACT_ATOMS: atom_id res chain seq x y z
N MET A 1 4.52 -21.33 -27.45
CA MET A 1 3.11 -20.91 -27.66
C MET A 1 2.15 -21.46 -26.60
N LYS A 2 2.03 -22.78 -26.38
CA LYS A 2 1.09 -23.35 -25.37
C LYS A 2 1.41 -22.99 -23.91
N ILE A 3 2.70 -22.87 -23.56
CA ILE A 3 3.16 -22.45 -22.22
C ILE A 3 2.86 -20.97 -21.94
N TYR A 4 2.98 -20.09 -22.94
CA TYR A 4 2.67 -18.65 -22.80
C TYR A 4 1.18 -18.40 -22.59
N ILE A 5 0.30 -19.14 -23.29
CA ILE A 5 -1.16 -19.06 -23.10
C ILE A 5 -1.55 -19.52 -21.69
N LEU A 6 -0.88 -20.55 -21.15
CA LEU A 6 -1.09 -21.02 -19.77
C LEU A 6 -0.62 -20.00 -18.73
N LEU A 7 0.51 -19.34 -18.94
CA LEU A 7 1.03 -18.31 -18.02
C LEU A 7 0.16 -17.05 -18.02
N VAL A 8 -0.28 -16.57 -19.19
CA VAL A 8 -1.19 -15.42 -19.31
C VAL A 8 -2.56 -15.73 -18.68
N ALA A 9 -3.10 -16.93 -18.89
CA ALA A 9 -4.34 -17.35 -18.25
C ALA A 9 -4.21 -17.45 -16.71
N LEU A 10 -3.05 -17.86 -16.19
CA LEU A 10 -2.78 -17.91 -14.76
C LEU A 10 -2.71 -16.50 -14.15
N VAL A 11 -2.05 -15.57 -14.82
CA VAL A 11 -1.95 -14.16 -14.39
C VAL A 11 -3.33 -13.49 -14.39
N LEU A 12 -4.13 -13.71 -15.44
CA LEU A 12 -5.51 -13.19 -15.51
C LEU A 12 -6.41 -13.78 -14.43
N ALA A 13 -6.28 -15.08 -14.13
CA ALA A 13 -7.04 -15.73 -13.07
C ALA A 13 -6.65 -15.17 -11.67
N VAL A 14 -5.36 -14.92 -11.43
CA VAL A 14 -4.91 -14.29 -10.18
C VAL A 14 -5.41 -12.85 -10.07
N ALA A 15 -5.38 -12.08 -11.18
CA ALA A 15 -5.90 -10.71 -11.20
C ALA A 15 -7.42 -10.64 -10.94
N GLN A 16 -8.20 -11.58 -11.49
CA GLN A 16 -9.63 -11.68 -11.23
C GLN A 16 -9.94 -11.98 -9.76
N VAL A 17 -9.23 -12.95 -9.16
CA VAL A 17 -9.41 -13.30 -7.74
C VAL A 17 -9.09 -12.12 -6.82
N GLN A 18 -8.08 -11.32 -7.15
CA GLN A 18 -7.75 -10.10 -6.38
C GLN A 18 -8.81 -9.01 -6.52
N ALA A 19 -9.36 -8.81 -7.73
CA ALA A 19 -10.42 -7.83 -7.97
C ALA A 19 -11.71 -8.17 -7.23
N ASP A 20 -12.09 -9.46 -7.20
CA ASP A 20 -13.29 -9.93 -6.49
C ASP A 20 -13.18 -9.74 -4.97
N LEU A 21 -12.04 -10.11 -4.37
CA LEU A 21 -11.78 -9.90 -2.95
C LEU A 21 -11.82 -8.42 -2.55
N LYS A 22 -11.26 -7.54 -3.39
CA LYS A 22 -11.27 -6.08 -3.17
C LYS A 22 -12.69 -5.52 -3.15
N GLU A 23 -13.53 -5.95 -4.08
CA GLU A 23 -14.92 -5.51 -4.14
C GLU A 23 -15.75 -6.01 -2.95
N GLU A 24 -15.51 -7.24 -2.48
CA GLU A 24 -16.15 -7.75 -1.26
C GLU A 24 -15.75 -6.97 -0.01
N MET A 25 -14.47 -6.66 0.15
CA MET A 25 -13.97 -5.87 1.28
C MET A 25 -14.51 -4.43 1.24
N ARG A 26 -14.63 -3.83 0.05
CA ARG A 26 -15.23 -2.50 -0.14
C ARG A 26 -16.71 -2.48 0.24
N LYS A 27 -17.48 -3.49 -0.19
CA LYS A 27 -18.90 -3.63 0.19
C LYS A 27 -19.06 -3.80 1.70
N LEU A 28 -18.17 -4.58 2.31
CA LEU A 28 -18.15 -4.78 3.76
C LEU A 28 -17.86 -3.48 4.51
N ASP A 29 -16.83 -2.72 4.09
CA ASP A 29 -16.50 -1.41 4.67
C ASP A 29 -17.68 -0.45 4.56
N MET A 30 -18.28 -0.31 3.38
CA MET A 30 -19.44 0.56 3.16
C MET A 30 -20.60 0.21 4.09
N ALA A 31 -20.96 -1.08 4.17
CA ALA A 31 -22.04 -1.53 5.04
C ALA A 31 -21.75 -1.20 6.53
N CYS A 32 -20.49 -1.35 6.96
CA CYS A 32 -20.12 -1.03 8.34
C CYS A 32 -20.01 0.47 8.61
N ARG A 33 -19.66 1.29 7.60
CA ARG A 33 -19.69 2.74 7.72
C ARG A 33 -21.11 3.28 7.86
N GLU A 34 -22.06 2.73 7.10
CA GLU A 34 -23.47 3.05 7.23
C GLU A 34 -24.03 2.66 8.61
N GLU A 35 -23.64 1.50 9.13
CA GLU A 35 -24.09 1.01 10.45
C GLU A 35 -23.51 1.81 11.62
N SER A 36 -22.22 2.17 11.55
CA SER A 36 -21.53 2.85 12.66
C SER A 36 -21.53 4.38 12.57
N ASN A 37 -21.92 4.95 11.42
CA ASN A 37 -21.79 6.37 11.10
C ASN A 37 -20.35 6.91 11.17
N VAL A 38 -19.33 6.04 11.02
CA VAL A 38 -17.93 6.49 10.97
C VAL A 38 -17.64 7.20 9.65
N SER A 39 -16.92 8.31 9.72
CA SER A 39 -16.44 8.99 8.51
C SER A 39 -15.19 8.30 7.95
N GLU A 40 -14.99 8.43 6.65
CA GLU A 40 -13.80 7.90 5.99
C GLU A 40 -12.51 8.53 6.53
N ASP A 41 -12.55 9.84 6.78
CA ASP A 41 -11.41 10.57 7.33
C ASP A 41 -11.03 10.10 8.74
N GLU A 42 -12.01 9.69 9.55
CA GLU A 42 -11.77 9.16 10.88
C GLU A 42 -11.06 7.80 10.83
N LEU A 43 -11.53 6.89 9.96
CA LEU A 43 -10.85 5.62 9.70
C LEU A 43 -9.43 5.83 9.18
N LYS A 44 -9.27 6.66 8.15
CA LYS A 44 -7.96 6.95 7.53
C LYS A 44 -6.99 7.53 8.54
N SER A 45 -7.41 8.53 9.30
CA SER A 45 -6.56 9.18 10.31
C SER A 45 -6.12 8.19 11.40
N PHE A 46 -7.05 7.36 11.87
CA PHE A 46 -6.76 6.38 12.91
C PHE A 46 -5.75 5.31 12.47
N PHE A 47 -5.95 4.74 11.28
CA PHE A 47 -5.03 3.74 10.73
C PHE A 47 -3.69 4.35 10.30
N ALA A 48 -3.69 5.56 9.73
CA ALA A 48 -2.46 6.28 9.38
C ALA A 48 -1.60 6.59 10.63
N ASN A 49 -2.23 6.83 11.77
CA ASN A 49 -1.54 7.00 13.04
C ASN A 49 -1.19 5.67 13.73
N GLN A 50 -1.21 4.54 13.02
CA GLN A 50 -0.90 3.22 13.55
C GLN A 50 -1.79 2.85 14.75
N MET A 51 -3.07 3.24 14.71
CA MET A 51 -4.04 3.06 15.81
C MET A 51 -3.65 3.69 17.14
N LYS A 52 -2.75 4.67 17.15
CA LYS A 52 -2.36 5.39 18.36
C LYS A 52 -3.44 6.41 18.73
N GLY A 53 -3.68 6.51 20.04
CA GLY A 53 -4.71 7.38 20.61
C GLY A 53 -6.02 6.65 20.87
N GLU A 54 -6.94 7.36 21.53
CA GLU A 54 -8.27 6.83 21.86
C GLU A 54 -9.24 7.11 20.69
N PRO A 55 -9.75 6.08 20.01
CA PRO A 55 -10.71 6.28 18.93
C PRO A 55 -12.08 6.65 19.47
N LYS A 56 -12.89 7.32 18.65
CA LYS A 56 -14.30 7.56 18.97
C LYS A 56 -15.10 6.27 18.90
N ASP A 57 -16.24 6.25 19.56
CA ASP A 57 -17.14 5.10 19.59
C ASP A 57 -17.63 4.69 18.18
N THR A 58 -17.80 5.65 17.27
CA THR A 58 -18.14 5.41 15.85
C THR A 58 -17.12 4.50 15.17
N LEU A 59 -15.82 4.74 15.39
CA LEU A 59 -14.76 3.90 14.86
C LEU A 59 -14.69 2.54 15.58
N LYS A 60 -14.83 2.50 16.90
CA LYS A 60 -14.86 1.25 17.67
C LYS A 60 -16.00 0.33 17.18
N CYS A 61 -17.18 0.90 16.93
CA CYS A 61 -18.32 0.16 16.43
C CYS A 61 -18.17 -0.24 14.95
N HIS A 62 -17.47 0.55 14.14
CA HIS A 62 -17.08 0.13 12.79
C HIS A 62 -16.24 -1.16 12.82
N LEU A 63 -15.21 -1.19 13.68
CA LEU A 63 -14.36 -2.35 13.86
C LEU A 63 -15.14 -3.59 14.32
N LYS A 64 -16.06 -3.41 15.28
CA LYS A 64 -16.98 -4.48 15.71
C LYS A 64 -17.80 -5.03 14.55
N CYS A 65 -18.45 -4.15 13.78
CA CYS A 65 -19.26 -4.54 12.63
C CYS A 65 -18.47 -5.39 11.64
N PHE A 66 -17.22 -4.97 11.38
CA PHE A 66 -16.33 -5.68 10.47
C PHE A 66 -16.04 -7.11 10.97
N MET A 67 -15.67 -7.25 12.24
CA MET A 67 -15.41 -8.57 12.84
C MET A 67 -16.67 -9.45 12.87
N GLU A 68 -17.84 -8.89 13.15
CA GLU A 68 -19.12 -9.62 13.19
C GLU A 68 -19.50 -10.17 11.81
N LYS A 69 -19.40 -9.35 10.76
CA LYS A 69 -19.70 -9.77 9.39
C LYS A 69 -18.68 -10.77 8.84
N GLN A 70 -17.45 -10.76 9.34
CA GLN A 70 -16.45 -11.81 9.08
C GLN A 70 -16.63 -13.06 9.96
N GLY A 71 -17.58 -13.06 10.91
CA GLY A 71 -17.85 -14.16 11.83
C GLY A 71 -16.81 -14.34 12.94
N GLN A 72 -15.91 -13.38 13.11
CA GLN A 72 -14.84 -13.38 14.11
C GLN A 72 -15.29 -12.88 15.47
N PHE A 73 -16.40 -12.15 15.53
CA PHE A 73 -16.95 -11.60 16.76
C PHE A 73 -18.43 -11.93 16.85
N LYS A 74 -18.87 -12.40 18.02
CA LYS A 74 -20.28 -12.72 18.27
C LYS A 74 -20.56 -12.67 19.76
N ASN A 75 -21.73 -12.16 20.14
CA ASN A 75 -22.18 -12.06 21.53
C ASN A 75 -21.16 -11.34 22.44
N GLY A 76 -20.54 -10.28 21.94
CA GLY A 76 -19.54 -9.51 22.69
C GLY A 76 -18.21 -10.23 22.90
N ALA A 77 -17.91 -11.31 22.17
CA ALA A 77 -16.67 -12.08 22.34
C ALA A 77 -16.04 -12.47 20.99
N LEU A 78 -14.73 -12.69 21.02
CA LEU A 78 -13.95 -13.20 19.90
C LEU A 78 -14.26 -14.69 19.67
N ASP A 79 -14.47 -15.10 18.42
CA ASP A 79 -14.48 -16.50 18.00
C ASP A 79 -13.06 -16.88 17.55
N GLU A 80 -12.33 -17.54 18.45
CA GLU A 80 -10.95 -17.98 18.25
C GLU A 80 -10.77 -18.82 16.97
N ASN A 81 -11.73 -19.70 16.68
CA ASN A 81 -11.65 -20.60 15.54
C ASN A 81 -11.85 -19.83 14.22
N ALA A 82 -12.80 -18.89 14.20
CA ALA A 82 -13.05 -18.05 13.04
C ALA A 82 -11.84 -17.14 12.74
N VAL A 83 -11.24 -16.53 13.79
CA VAL A 83 -10.04 -15.71 13.65
C VAL A 83 -8.86 -16.53 13.15
N LYS A 84 -8.62 -17.70 13.73
CA LYS A 84 -7.54 -18.59 13.31
C LYS A 84 -7.70 -19.00 11.84
N LYS A 85 -8.91 -19.45 11.45
CA LYS A 85 -9.22 -19.82 10.07
C LYS A 85 -9.01 -18.65 9.10
N PHE A 86 -9.40 -17.44 9.50
CA PHE A 86 -9.19 -16.25 8.70
C PHE A 86 -7.69 -15.96 8.50
N LEU A 87 -6.90 -15.95 9.57
CA LEU A 87 -5.47 -15.65 9.52
C LEU A 87 -4.64 -16.73 8.81
N GLU A 88 -5.00 -18.02 8.95
CA GLU A 88 -4.43 -19.14 8.19
C GLU A 88 -4.71 -19.05 6.68
N GLY A 89 -5.85 -18.42 6.32
CA GLY A 89 -6.22 -18.17 4.92
C GLY A 89 -5.29 -17.17 4.23
N ILE A 90 -4.52 -16.38 4.98
CA ILE A 90 -3.65 -15.34 4.43
C ILE A 90 -2.26 -15.93 4.11
N PRO A 91 -1.85 -15.98 2.83
CA PRO A 91 -0.59 -16.64 2.44
C PRO A 91 0.66 -16.07 3.13
N SER A 92 0.70 -14.77 3.41
CA SER A 92 1.83 -14.09 4.07
C SER A 92 1.98 -14.44 5.56
N LEU A 93 0.96 -15.02 6.18
CA LEU A 93 0.94 -15.38 7.60
C LEU A 93 1.16 -16.87 7.86
N LYS A 94 1.34 -17.69 6.81
CA LYS A 94 1.53 -19.14 6.96
C LYS A 94 2.72 -19.52 7.85
N ASP A 95 3.79 -18.74 7.82
CA ASP A 95 4.99 -18.99 8.65
C ASP A 95 4.93 -18.32 10.03
N HIS A 96 3.83 -17.63 10.36
CA HIS A 96 3.66 -16.86 11.61
C HIS A 96 2.60 -17.48 12.55
N GLN A 97 2.29 -18.77 12.39
CA GLN A 97 1.24 -19.45 13.16
C GLN A 97 1.45 -19.41 14.66
N ASP A 98 2.69 -19.48 15.15
CA ASP A 98 3.00 -19.39 16.58
C ASP A 98 2.64 -18.02 17.15
N ILE A 99 2.91 -16.95 16.40
CA ILE A 99 2.56 -15.58 16.77
C ILE A 99 1.04 -15.40 16.75
N ILE A 100 0.38 -15.96 15.74
CA ILE A 100 -1.09 -15.94 15.63
C ILE A 100 -1.74 -16.64 16.81
N ASN A 101 -1.38 -17.89 17.09
CA ASN A 101 -1.97 -18.66 18.18
C ASN A 101 -1.75 -17.95 19.52
N LYS A 102 -0.51 -17.48 19.77
CA LYS A 102 -0.20 -16.72 20.98
C LYS A 102 -1.05 -15.46 21.12
N SER A 103 -1.23 -14.70 20.04
CA SER A 103 -2.06 -13.49 20.09
C SER A 103 -3.53 -13.77 20.38
N ILE A 104 -4.08 -14.86 19.85
CA ILE A 104 -5.46 -15.25 20.09
C ILE A 104 -5.60 -15.61 21.58
N ASP A 105 -4.67 -16.41 22.11
CA ASP A 105 -4.68 -16.80 23.52
C ASP A 105 -4.55 -15.61 24.47
N ASP A 106 -3.68 -14.64 24.14
CA ASP A 106 -3.44 -13.45 24.96
C ASP A 106 -4.62 -12.45 24.87
N CYS A 107 -5.31 -12.35 23.73
CA CYS A 107 -6.29 -11.29 23.47
C CYS A 107 -7.77 -11.73 23.58
N LYS A 108 -8.10 -13.02 23.48
CA LYS A 108 -9.49 -13.52 23.39
C LYS A 108 -10.41 -13.17 24.55
N ASN A 109 -9.84 -12.99 25.75
CA ASN A 109 -10.60 -12.74 26.98
C ASN A 109 -10.73 -11.25 27.33
N ILE A 110 -10.24 -10.35 26.46
CA ILE A 110 -10.35 -8.92 26.67
C ILE A 110 -11.83 -8.50 26.63
N LYS A 111 -12.20 -7.62 27.57
CA LYS A 111 -13.54 -7.02 27.67
C LYS A 111 -13.41 -5.52 27.87
N GLY A 112 -14.15 -4.78 27.06
CA GLY A 112 -14.31 -3.33 27.19
C GLY A 112 -15.59 -2.96 27.92
N SER A 113 -15.85 -1.66 27.96
CA SER A 113 -17.07 -1.05 28.52
C SER A 113 -18.33 -1.34 27.70
N SER A 114 -18.17 -1.71 26.43
CA SER A 114 -19.23 -2.10 25.49
C SER A 114 -18.71 -3.17 24.52
N ASP A 115 -19.58 -3.74 23.68
CA ASP A 115 -19.17 -4.66 22.62
C ASP A 115 -18.26 -3.99 21.58
N CYS A 116 -18.52 -2.72 21.25
CA CYS A 116 -17.65 -1.95 20.35
C CYS A 116 -16.27 -1.74 20.96
N ASP A 117 -16.22 -1.39 22.24
CA ASP A 117 -14.98 -1.22 22.98
C ASP A 117 -14.22 -2.53 23.13
N THR A 118 -14.94 -3.63 23.35
CA THR A 118 -14.36 -4.98 23.40
C THR A 118 -13.70 -5.35 22.07
N ALA A 119 -14.41 -5.19 20.94
CA ALA A 119 -13.86 -5.46 19.62
C ALA A 119 -12.60 -4.62 19.35
N TYR A 120 -12.64 -3.32 19.66
CA TYR A 120 -11.48 -2.44 19.54
C TYR A 120 -10.28 -2.91 20.37
N LEU A 121 -10.48 -3.21 21.66
CA LEU A 121 -9.39 -3.63 22.55
C LEU A 121 -8.79 -4.98 22.13
N VAL A 122 -9.61 -5.91 21.62
CA VAL A 122 -9.13 -7.17 21.05
C VAL A 122 -8.25 -6.91 19.83
N ILE A 123 -8.71 -6.10 18.86
CA ILE A 123 -7.93 -5.73 17.67
C ILE A 123 -6.61 -5.06 18.07
N LYS A 124 -6.66 -4.11 19.01
CA LYS A 124 -5.47 -3.42 19.52
C LYS A 124 -4.46 -4.40 20.10
N CYS A 125 -4.91 -5.31 20.97
CA CYS A 125 -4.05 -6.35 21.54
C CYS A 125 -3.43 -7.23 20.43
N MET A 126 -4.24 -7.72 19.49
CA MET A 126 -3.73 -8.59 18.42
C MET A 126 -2.73 -7.87 17.50
N ASN A 127 -2.88 -6.56 17.32
CA ASN A 127 -1.93 -5.72 16.59
C ASN A 127 -0.61 -5.51 17.37
N GLU A 128 -0.66 -5.40 18.70
CA GLU A 128 0.55 -5.36 19.54
C GLU A 128 1.38 -6.66 19.45
N HIS A 129 0.71 -7.80 19.25
CA HIS A 129 1.33 -9.09 18.95
C HIS A 129 1.80 -9.24 17.51
N LYS A 130 1.52 -8.28 16.62
CA LYS A 130 1.77 -8.35 15.17
C LYS A 130 1.03 -9.52 14.49
N ALA A 131 -0.03 -10.04 15.09
CA ALA A 131 -0.79 -11.16 14.55
C ALA A 131 -1.95 -10.70 13.68
N MET A 132 -2.61 -9.62 14.11
CA MET A 132 -3.43 -8.81 13.23
C MET A 132 -2.49 -7.76 12.65
N LEU A 133 -1.64 -8.18 11.71
CA LEU A 133 -0.91 -7.23 10.88
C LEU A 133 -1.97 -6.39 10.18
N ILE A 134 -2.29 -5.25 10.77
CA ILE A 134 -3.23 -4.30 10.19
C ILE A 134 -2.66 -3.77 8.87
N SER A 135 -1.35 -3.91 8.64
CA SER A 135 -0.77 -3.81 7.29
C SER A 135 -1.36 -4.76 6.25
N ILE A 136 -1.99 -5.89 6.63
CA ILE A 136 -2.66 -6.82 5.71
C ILE A 136 -4.07 -6.33 5.35
N PHE A 137 -4.85 -5.84 6.32
CA PHE A 137 -6.20 -5.33 6.06
C PHE A 137 -6.21 -3.95 5.41
N ILE A 138 -5.23 -3.12 5.76
CA ILE A 138 -5.11 -1.85 5.08
C ILE A 138 -4.54 -2.11 3.65
N ASN A 139 -3.86 -3.24 3.37
CA ASN A 139 -3.21 -3.50 2.07
C ASN A 139 -4.11 -3.68 0.84
N ASP A 140 -5.43 -3.86 0.96
CA ASP A 140 -6.25 -4.17 -0.24
C ASP A 140 -7.10 -3.00 -0.79
N ALA A 141 -7.11 -1.83 -0.14
CA ALA A 141 -7.64 -0.61 -0.78
C ALA A 141 -7.16 0.75 -0.23
N ILE A 142 -6.61 0.83 0.99
CA ILE A 142 -6.23 2.13 1.61
C ILE A 142 -4.70 2.26 1.87
N PHE A 143 -3.94 1.16 2.00
CA PHE A 143 -2.50 1.14 2.38
C PHE A 143 -1.52 0.86 1.26
N GLN A 144 -1.96 0.33 0.11
CA GLN A 144 -1.08 0.34 -1.07
C GLN A 144 -0.64 1.78 -1.39
N LYS A 145 -1.42 2.78 -0.96
CA LYS A 145 -1.08 4.20 -1.11
C LYS A 145 -0.51 4.89 0.13
N THR A 146 -0.62 4.34 1.34
CA THR A 146 -0.33 5.13 2.56
C THR A 146 0.67 4.56 3.55
N THR A 147 1.22 3.35 3.41
CA THR A 147 2.27 2.90 4.38
C THR A 147 3.22 1.83 3.92
N THR A 148 3.02 1.29 2.73
CA THR A 148 4.09 1.32 1.75
C THR A 148 3.69 2.42 0.77
N PHE A 149 4.28 3.63 0.89
CA PHE A 149 4.81 4.15 -0.37
C PHE A 149 5.80 3.02 -0.73
N SER A 150 5.44 2.29 -1.76
CA SER A 150 6.42 1.48 -2.43
C SER A 150 6.50 2.23 -3.70
N PHE A 151 7.54 3.06 -3.84
CA PHE A 151 7.90 3.60 -5.13
C PHE A 151 7.88 2.47 -6.17
N LYS A 152 8.08 1.19 -5.79
CA LYS A 152 7.91 0.02 -6.67
C LYS A 152 6.46 -0.34 -7.05
N ALA A 153 5.49 -0.28 -6.14
CA ALA A 153 4.07 -0.58 -6.44
C ALA A 153 3.39 0.62 -7.10
N ASP A 154 3.67 1.83 -6.62
CA ASP A 154 3.23 3.05 -7.26
C ASP A 154 3.94 3.23 -8.61
N MET A 155 5.22 2.93 -8.79
CA MET A 155 5.83 2.93 -10.13
C MET A 155 5.23 1.85 -11.02
N GLY A 156 4.66 0.77 -10.49
CA GLY A 156 3.89 -0.22 -11.25
C GLY A 156 2.56 0.35 -11.76
N GLU A 157 1.70 0.89 -10.88
CA GLU A 157 0.44 1.54 -11.29
C GLU A 157 0.66 2.87 -12.04
N VAL A 158 1.67 3.65 -11.65
CA VAL A 158 2.12 4.88 -12.31
C VAL A 158 2.61 4.53 -13.70
N LEU A 159 3.44 3.50 -13.90
CA LEU A 159 3.88 3.05 -15.23
C LEU A 159 2.78 2.34 -16.04
N ASP A 160 1.83 1.66 -15.40
CA ASP A 160 0.61 1.19 -16.07
C ASP A 160 -0.27 2.37 -16.53
N SER A 161 -0.21 3.51 -15.82
CA SER A 161 -0.79 4.78 -16.23
C SER A 161 0.17 5.71 -16.98
N VAL A 162 1.44 5.31 -17.20
CA VAL A 162 2.43 6.08 -17.96
C VAL A 162 2.05 5.92 -19.42
N ASP A 163 1.08 6.76 -19.73
CA ASP A 163 0.85 7.50 -20.95
C ASP A 163 1.62 6.90 -22.12
N MET A 164 0.86 6.20 -22.96
CA MET A 164 1.28 5.64 -24.25
C MET A 164 2.23 6.57 -25.03
N ALA A 165 2.14 7.89 -24.84
CA ALA A 165 3.01 8.90 -25.41
C ALA A 165 4.52 8.69 -25.13
N CYS A 166 4.95 8.53 -23.87
CA CYS A 166 6.39 8.36 -23.58
C CYS A 166 6.90 6.98 -24.03
N HIS A 167 6.02 5.98 -24.03
CA HIS A 167 6.34 4.64 -24.50
C HIS A 167 6.51 4.59 -26.03
N GLU A 168 5.65 5.29 -26.77
CA GLU A 168 5.74 5.44 -28.23
C GLU A 168 6.96 6.27 -28.66
N GLU A 169 7.29 7.34 -27.93
CA GLU A 169 8.44 8.22 -28.24
C GLU A 169 9.79 7.52 -28.03
N ILE A 170 9.92 6.72 -26.96
CA ILE A 170 11.20 6.12 -26.55
C ILE A 170 11.40 4.70 -27.16
N GLN A 171 10.33 4.07 -27.67
CA GLN A 171 10.34 2.71 -28.24
C GLN A 171 10.91 1.64 -27.29
N VAL A 172 10.44 1.63 -26.04
CA VAL A 172 10.84 0.61 -25.06
C VAL A 172 10.10 -0.69 -25.32
N SER A 173 10.77 -1.83 -25.20
CA SER A 173 10.11 -3.15 -25.28
C SER A 173 9.55 -3.58 -23.92
N GLU A 174 8.45 -4.36 -23.93
CA GLU A 174 7.83 -4.91 -22.72
C GLU A 174 8.81 -5.75 -21.89
N ASP A 175 9.71 -6.49 -22.54
CA ASP A 175 10.75 -7.29 -21.88
C ASP A 175 11.76 -6.41 -21.11
N GLU A 176 12.11 -5.24 -21.66
CA GLU A 176 13.02 -4.28 -21.01
C GLU A 176 12.38 -3.64 -19.77
N LEU A 177 11.08 -3.33 -19.84
CA LEU A 177 10.30 -2.87 -18.70
C LEU A 177 10.21 -3.94 -17.61
N SER A 178 9.83 -5.17 -17.98
CA SER A 178 9.75 -6.31 -17.06
C SER A 178 11.07 -6.53 -16.31
N THR A 179 12.19 -6.54 -17.04
CA THR A 179 13.53 -6.69 -16.45
C THR A 179 13.85 -5.56 -15.47
N PHE A 180 13.44 -4.33 -15.78
CA PHE A 180 13.63 -3.18 -14.89
C PHE A 180 12.81 -3.33 -13.60
N TYR A 181 11.55 -3.77 -13.65
CA TYR A 181 10.74 -3.99 -12.44
C TYR A 181 11.31 -5.05 -11.51
N GLU A 182 11.82 -6.14 -12.10
CA GLU A 182 12.46 -7.21 -11.34
C GLU A 182 13.76 -6.77 -10.68
N ASN A 183 14.47 -5.79 -11.28
CA ASN A 183 15.83 -5.45 -10.87
C ASN A 183 16.20 -3.95 -11.00
N TYR A 184 15.34 -3.05 -10.52
CA TYR A 184 15.51 -1.60 -10.66
C TYR A 184 16.81 -1.03 -10.04
N ARG A 185 17.46 -1.79 -9.15
CA ARG A 185 18.76 -1.42 -8.54
C ARG A 185 19.94 -1.63 -9.49
N LYS A 186 19.78 -2.49 -10.51
CA LYS A 186 20.77 -2.63 -11.58
C LYS A 186 20.51 -1.53 -12.60
N LYS A 187 21.59 -0.84 -12.98
CA LYS A 187 21.54 0.20 -14.01
C LYS A 187 20.84 -0.36 -15.28
N PRO A 188 19.69 0.19 -15.67
CA PRO A 188 18.98 -0.30 -16.84
C PRO A 188 19.58 0.28 -18.12
N LYS A 189 19.02 -0.12 -19.26
CA LYS A 189 19.37 0.45 -20.57
C LYS A 189 19.04 1.94 -20.61
N GLU A 190 19.72 2.67 -21.49
CA GLU A 190 19.51 4.12 -21.69
C GLU A 190 18.04 4.43 -22.03
N SER A 191 17.38 3.58 -22.83
CA SER A 191 15.95 3.72 -23.18
C SER A 191 15.05 3.79 -21.94
N ILE A 192 15.23 2.89 -20.96
CA ILE A 192 14.48 2.91 -19.71
C ILE A 192 14.80 4.18 -18.89
N MET A 193 16.08 4.56 -18.82
CA MET A 193 16.46 5.78 -18.09
C MET A 193 15.82 7.03 -18.73
N CYS A 194 15.72 7.06 -20.06
CA CYS A 194 15.07 8.17 -20.77
C CYS A 194 13.54 8.12 -20.67
N LEU A 195 12.94 6.93 -20.55
CA LEU A 195 11.51 6.79 -20.24
C LEU A 195 11.19 7.43 -18.89
N LEU A 196 12.00 7.18 -17.86
CA LEU A 196 11.86 7.81 -16.55
C LEU A 196 12.00 9.33 -16.63
N LYS A 197 12.95 9.83 -17.42
CA LYS A 197 13.10 11.27 -17.67
C LYS A 197 11.87 11.88 -18.36
N CYS A 198 11.34 11.23 -19.41
CA CYS A 198 10.13 11.66 -20.11
C CYS A 198 8.94 11.80 -19.15
N TYR A 199 8.76 10.81 -18.28
CA TYR A 199 7.76 10.86 -17.22
C TYR A 199 7.95 12.09 -16.31
N MET A 200 9.18 12.34 -15.87
CA MET A 200 9.47 13.48 -15.01
C MET A 200 9.15 14.82 -15.70
N GLU A 201 9.39 14.94 -17.02
CA GLU A 201 9.04 16.12 -17.82
C GLU A 201 7.53 16.34 -17.89
N LYS A 202 6.75 15.28 -18.16
CA LYS A 202 5.27 15.34 -18.23
C LYS A 202 4.65 15.79 -16.90
N HIS A 203 5.23 15.35 -15.78
CA HIS A 203 4.78 15.72 -14.44
C HIS A 203 5.45 16.98 -13.90
N ASN A 204 6.10 17.77 -14.76
CA ASN A 204 6.76 19.04 -14.41
C ASN A 204 7.89 18.92 -13.40
N SER A 205 8.34 17.71 -13.07
CA SER A 205 9.46 17.44 -12.17
C SER A 205 10.83 17.48 -12.88
N TRP A 206 10.84 17.72 -14.20
CA TRP A 206 12.05 17.92 -15.00
C TRP A 206 11.87 19.07 -15.97
N ARG A 207 12.74 20.09 -15.90
CA ARG A 207 12.71 21.29 -16.75
C ARG A 207 14.12 21.81 -16.96
N ASN A 208 14.37 22.40 -18.14
CA ASN A 208 15.66 23.01 -18.49
C ASN A 208 16.86 22.06 -18.29
N GLY A 209 16.69 20.77 -18.60
CA GLY A 209 17.74 19.75 -18.48
C GLY A 209 18.06 19.31 -17.05
N THR A 210 17.25 19.69 -16.06
CA THR A 210 17.48 19.33 -14.66
C THR A 210 16.18 19.03 -13.91
N PHE A 211 16.33 18.43 -12.73
CA PHE A 211 15.24 18.13 -11.82
C PHE A 211 14.64 19.41 -11.21
N ASP A 212 13.33 19.59 -11.37
CA ASP A 212 12.57 20.69 -10.80
C ASP A 212 11.91 20.24 -9.49
N LYS A 213 12.55 20.58 -8.36
CA LYS A 213 12.03 20.30 -7.03
C LYS A 213 10.63 20.87 -6.82
N ASN A 214 10.35 22.09 -7.30
CA ASN A 214 9.07 22.73 -7.05
C ASN A 214 7.98 22.04 -7.86
N GLY A 215 8.24 21.75 -9.13
CA GLY A 215 7.30 20.99 -9.96
C GLY A 215 7.07 19.56 -9.43
N ALA A 216 8.09 18.89 -8.93
CA ALA A 216 7.94 17.61 -8.23
C ALA A 216 7.04 17.75 -6.98
N MET A 217 7.25 18.79 -6.18
CA MET A 217 6.42 19.04 -4.99
C MET A 217 4.96 19.38 -5.33
N GLU A 218 4.71 20.17 -6.38
CA GLU A 218 3.37 20.49 -6.87
C GLU A 218 2.65 19.23 -7.35
N TYR A 219 3.33 18.38 -8.12
CA TYR A 219 2.78 17.10 -8.57
C TYR A 219 2.42 16.20 -7.39
N LEU A 220 3.33 16.02 -6.42
CA LEU A 220 3.06 15.17 -5.27
C LEU A 220 1.97 15.75 -4.35
N GLN A 221 1.83 17.08 -4.27
CA GLN A 221 0.72 17.72 -3.56
C GLN A 221 -0.64 17.51 -4.23
N SER A 222 -0.65 17.36 -5.56
CA SER A 222 -1.88 17.04 -6.31
C SER A 222 -2.39 15.63 -6.03
N LEU A 223 -1.52 14.73 -5.53
CA LEU A 223 -1.87 13.37 -5.16
C LEU A 223 -2.52 13.37 -3.75
N PRO A 224 -3.83 13.04 -3.64
CA PRO A 224 -4.57 13.14 -2.38
C PRO A 224 -3.92 12.39 -1.22
N ASP A 225 -3.26 11.28 -1.51
CA ASP A 225 -2.66 10.34 -0.57
C ASP A 225 -1.32 10.81 0.01
N LEU A 226 -0.61 11.71 -0.69
CA LEU A 226 0.70 12.20 -0.29
C LEU A 226 0.65 13.50 0.53
N ARG A 227 -0.52 14.14 0.63
CA ARG A 227 -0.71 15.39 1.38
C ARG A 227 -0.34 15.28 2.86
N TYR A 228 -0.54 14.12 3.48
CA TYR A 228 -0.22 13.89 4.90
C TYR A 228 1.25 13.54 5.16
N ARG A 229 2.02 13.23 4.10
CA ARG A 229 3.45 12.84 4.18
C ARG A 229 4.38 13.92 3.63
N GLN A 230 3.87 15.13 3.44
CA GLN A 230 4.56 16.20 2.74
C GLN A 230 5.92 16.55 3.37
N ALA A 231 6.06 16.46 4.70
CA ALA A 231 7.34 16.67 5.37
C ALA A 231 8.39 15.60 5.01
N ALA A 232 7.99 14.32 5.00
CA ALA A 232 8.88 13.22 4.63
C ALA A 232 9.24 13.26 3.14
N VAL A 233 8.26 13.53 2.28
CA VAL A 233 8.45 13.69 0.83
C VAL A 233 9.39 14.85 0.52
N ASN A 234 9.21 15.99 1.19
CA ASN A 234 10.09 17.15 1.07
C ASN A 234 11.55 16.82 1.41
N GLN A 235 11.76 16.02 2.46
CA GLN A 235 13.08 15.62 2.90
C GLN A 235 13.75 14.69 1.88
N ILE A 236 13.02 13.68 1.39
CA ILE A 236 13.52 12.77 0.34
C ILE A 236 13.93 13.55 -0.92
N ILE A 237 13.07 14.46 -1.38
CA ILE A 237 13.37 15.32 -2.53
C ILE A 237 14.58 16.20 -2.27
N HIS A 238 14.68 16.77 -1.08
CA HIS A 238 15.84 17.58 -0.70
C HIS A 238 17.14 16.78 -0.78
N ASP A 239 17.14 15.52 -0.35
CA ASP A 239 18.34 14.71 -0.26
C ASP A 239 18.72 14.06 -1.61
N CYS A 240 17.75 13.89 -2.51
CA CYS A 240 17.95 13.24 -3.81
C CYS A 240 18.06 14.22 -5.00
N LYS A 241 17.76 15.51 -4.85
CA LYS A 241 17.77 16.47 -5.97
C LYS A 241 19.15 16.68 -6.62
N ASP A 242 20.23 16.47 -5.87
CA ASP A 242 21.60 16.77 -6.31
C ASP A 242 22.32 15.54 -6.91
N GLN A 243 21.59 14.47 -7.21
CA GLN A 243 22.15 13.33 -7.96
C GLN A 243 22.54 13.77 -9.36
N ILE A 244 23.70 13.32 -9.84
CA ILE A 244 24.21 13.66 -11.18
C ILE A 244 24.69 12.38 -11.88
N GLY A 245 24.07 12.10 -13.02
CA GLY A 245 24.45 11.02 -13.92
C GLY A 245 25.33 11.49 -15.07
N SER A 246 25.69 10.55 -15.93
CA SER A 246 26.48 10.78 -17.15
C SER A 246 25.67 11.39 -18.31
N SER A 247 24.35 11.41 -18.21
CA SER A 247 23.38 11.96 -19.16
C SER A 247 22.16 12.45 -18.38
N GLU A 248 21.30 13.26 -19.00
CA GLU A 248 20.02 13.67 -18.37
C GLU A 248 19.16 12.46 -17.98
N CYS A 249 19.11 11.43 -18.83
CA CYS A 249 18.40 10.19 -18.55
C CYS A 249 19.01 9.44 -17.36
N HIS A 250 20.34 9.32 -17.32
CA HIS A 250 21.03 8.70 -16.19
C HIS A 250 20.81 9.48 -14.88
N THR A 251 20.79 10.81 -14.95
CA THR A 251 20.46 11.66 -13.79
C THR A 251 19.04 11.41 -13.30
N ALA A 252 18.04 11.39 -14.19
CA ALA A 252 16.65 11.05 -13.85
C ALA A 252 16.54 9.69 -13.14
N TYR A 253 17.22 8.67 -13.66
CA TYR A 253 17.31 7.35 -13.02
C TYR A 253 17.92 7.41 -11.62
N LEU A 254 19.06 8.08 -11.43
CA LEU A 254 19.72 8.17 -10.12
C LEU A 254 18.86 8.88 -9.07
N ILE A 255 18.12 9.91 -9.47
CA ILE A 255 17.16 10.59 -8.59
C ILE A 255 16.08 9.62 -8.14
N ILE A 256 15.48 8.87 -9.07
CA ILE A 256 14.42 7.88 -8.77
C ILE A 256 14.94 6.75 -7.87
N VAL A 257 16.13 6.22 -8.16
CA VAL A 257 16.77 5.21 -7.30
C VAL A 257 17.01 5.75 -5.90
N CYS A 258 17.54 6.98 -5.78
CA CYS A 258 17.76 7.62 -4.49
C CYS A 258 16.46 7.74 -3.69
N MET A 259 15.38 8.20 -4.32
CA MET A 259 14.07 8.32 -3.67
C MET A 259 13.54 6.97 -3.19
N THR A 260 13.66 5.94 -4.03
CA THR A 260 13.23 4.57 -3.72
C THR A 260 14.06 3.96 -2.59
N GLU A 261 15.37 4.21 -2.54
CA GLU A 261 16.24 3.71 -1.48
C GLU A 261 16.07 4.45 -0.16
N HIS A 262 15.83 5.76 -0.20
CA HIS A 262 15.56 6.54 0.99
C HIS A 262 14.29 6.03 1.68
N GLU A 263 13.28 5.68 0.90
CA GLU A 263 12.09 5.00 1.38
C GLU A 263 12.39 3.65 2.04
N ALA A 264 13.17 2.79 1.38
CA ALA A 264 13.48 1.46 1.90
C ALA A 264 14.20 1.46 3.27
N ARG A 265 14.82 2.57 3.66
CA ARG A 265 15.49 2.74 4.97
C ARG A 265 14.54 3.21 6.09
N MET A 266 13.36 3.69 5.72
CA MET A 266 12.35 4.15 6.68
C MET A 266 11.33 3.07 7.07
N MET A 267 11.42 1.90 6.44
CA MET A 267 10.66 0.67 6.74
C MET A 267 11.49 -0.28 7.60
#